data_AF-C8VXL5-F1
#
_entry.id   AF-C8VXL5-F1
#
_cell.length_a   1.000
_cell.length_b   1.000
_cell.length_c   1.000
_cell.angle_alpha   90.00
_cell.angle_beta   90.00
_cell.angle_gamma   90.00
#
_symmetry.space_group_name_H-M   'P 1'
#
loop_
_entity.id
_entity.type
_entity.pdbx_description
1 polymer ?
#
loop_
_entity_poly.entity_id
_entity_poly.type
_entity_poly.pdbx_seq_one_letter_code
_entity_poly.pdbx_strand_id
1 'polypeptide(L)'
;MDPPPKNKENKKRRKKGEQKLAKHTVRAIIYVIYCDLNKKPKEEERRQKRITNTEDALLELNGKLNKRNLITKEACDKAVDNIFKGQPEMRRLFNVTVELNQHNALVMSWSKDEAVIPELEKTDGIFVLLTNHDKEKVDANELLTRYRSKNDIEISFRSLKGSLDLQQIFLRSPKRVDAYCFLKVLAMLVLNLAAWLLAKNGKKMSPQKLQKELDDLTISEQRLQPIGVRHWVGTNIPNTIDVLVKLFNLPHPLEFNRDH
;
A
#
# COMPACT_ATOMS: atom_id res chain seq x y z
N MET A 1 -30.81 -36.56 -31.43
CA MET A 1 -30.31 -36.35 -30.07
C MET A 1 -28.91 -36.94 -30.03
N ASP A 2 -27.94 -36.17 -30.49
CA ASP A 2 -26.51 -36.53 -30.40
C ASP A 2 -25.89 -35.65 -29.30
N PRO A 3 -25.05 -36.21 -28.42
CA PRO A 3 -24.43 -35.44 -27.36
C PRO A 3 -23.41 -34.45 -27.96
N PRO A 4 -23.28 -33.23 -27.42
CA PRO A 4 -22.37 -32.24 -27.95
C PRO A 4 -20.91 -32.68 -27.71
N PRO A 5 -19.98 -32.34 -28.63
CA PRO A 5 -18.60 -32.81 -28.54
C PRO A 5 -17.90 -32.17 -27.34
N LYS A 6 -17.29 -33.01 -26.50
CA LYS A 6 -16.40 -32.61 -25.39
C LYS A 6 -15.08 -32.06 -25.97
N ASN A 7 -15.04 -30.78 -26.32
CA ASN A 7 -13.77 -30.11 -26.60
C ASN A 7 -13.36 -29.25 -25.40
N LYS A 8 -12.81 -29.89 -24.37
CA LYS A 8 -12.00 -29.21 -23.34
C LYS A 8 -10.64 -28.92 -23.96
N GLU A 9 -10.55 -27.90 -24.79
CA GLU A 9 -9.27 -27.33 -25.19
C GLU A 9 -8.54 -26.86 -23.94
N ASN A 10 -7.41 -27.52 -23.68
CA ASN A 10 -6.36 -27.12 -22.77
C ASN A 10 -5.98 -25.65 -23.03
N LYS A 11 -6.63 -24.70 -22.33
CA LYS A 11 -6.12 -23.33 -22.21
C LYS A 11 -4.80 -23.38 -21.44
N LYS A 12 -3.70 -23.55 -22.19
CA LYS A 12 -2.31 -23.45 -21.70
C LYS A 12 -2.21 -22.21 -20.81
N ARG A 13 -1.88 -22.42 -19.53
CA ARG A 13 -1.54 -21.35 -18.58
C ARG A 13 -0.55 -20.40 -19.27
N ARG A 14 -0.88 -19.11 -19.32
CA ARG A 14 0.00 -18.05 -19.84
C ARG A 14 1.39 -18.23 -19.21
N LYS A 15 2.43 -18.36 -20.04
CA LYS A 15 3.83 -18.42 -19.58
C LYS A 15 4.06 -17.23 -18.64
N LYS A 16 4.50 -17.53 -17.43
CA LYS A 16 4.92 -16.54 -16.43
C LYS A 16 5.97 -15.66 -17.12
N GLY A 17 5.71 -14.36 -17.26
CA GLY A 17 6.55 -13.45 -18.03
C GLY A 17 8.03 -13.61 -17.64
N GLU A 18 8.91 -13.66 -18.64
CA GLU A 18 10.35 -13.75 -18.42
C GLU A 18 10.79 -12.56 -17.57
N GLN A 19 11.28 -12.84 -16.37
CA GLN A 19 11.94 -11.85 -15.54
C GLN A 19 13.31 -11.56 -16.16
N LYS A 20 13.38 -10.53 -16.99
CA LYS A 20 14.66 -10.02 -17.49
C LYS A 20 15.36 -9.28 -16.34
N LEU A 21 16.39 -9.90 -15.79
CA LEU A 21 17.29 -9.27 -14.83
C LEU A 21 18.17 -8.27 -15.57
N ALA A 22 17.80 -7.00 -15.53
CA ALA A 22 18.59 -5.91 -16.08
C ALA A 22 19.62 -5.45 -15.04
N LYS A 23 20.90 -5.70 -15.31
CA LYS A 23 22.02 -5.17 -14.51
C LYS A 23 22.22 -3.70 -14.87
N HIS A 24 21.92 -2.81 -13.94
CA HIS A 24 22.19 -1.38 -14.08
C HIS A 24 23.39 -1.03 -13.20
N THR A 25 24.41 -0.43 -13.80
CA THR A 25 25.55 0.13 -13.06
C THR A 25 25.11 1.46 -12.48
N VAL A 26 24.66 1.44 -11.23
CA VAL A 26 24.31 2.67 -10.49
C VAL A 26 25.54 3.10 -9.70
N ARG A 27 25.88 4.39 -9.77
CA ARG A 27 26.97 4.99 -9.00
C ARG A 27 26.52 5.06 -7.53
N ALA A 28 26.66 3.96 -6.79
CA ALA A 28 26.28 3.88 -5.38
C ALA A 28 27.33 4.59 -4.55
N ILE A 29 27.04 5.83 -4.11
CA ILE A 29 28.05 6.64 -3.43
C ILE A 29 27.96 6.49 -1.91
N ILE A 30 26.79 6.17 -1.32
CA ILE A 30 26.64 6.10 0.16
C ILE A 30 25.53 5.17 0.63
N TYR A 31 25.84 4.43 1.70
CA TYR A 31 24.89 3.79 2.61
C TYR A 31 24.72 4.66 3.87
N VAL A 32 23.53 5.24 4.06
CA VAL A 32 23.19 5.84 5.36
C VAL A 32 22.43 4.79 6.15
N ILE A 33 23.07 4.28 7.21
CA ILE A 33 22.44 3.42 8.22
C ILE A 33 21.86 4.36 9.27
N TYR A 34 20.54 4.50 9.30
CA TYR A 34 19.84 5.28 10.30
C TYR A 34 19.04 4.34 11.20
N CYS A 35 19.19 4.48 12.52
CA CYS A 35 18.35 3.78 13.49
C CYS A 35 17.18 4.68 13.85
N ASP A 36 16.00 4.40 13.31
CA ASP A 36 14.79 5.15 13.65
C ASP A 36 14.22 4.67 14.99
N LEU A 37 14.58 5.38 16.06
CA LEU A 37 14.13 5.11 17.43
C LEU A 37 12.61 5.09 17.58
N ASN A 38 11.88 5.88 16.76
CA ASN A 38 10.40 5.90 16.80
C ASN A 38 9.79 4.67 16.12
N LYS A 39 10.53 4.01 15.22
CA LYS A 39 10.09 2.78 14.55
C LYS A 39 10.57 1.52 15.23
N LYS A 40 11.68 1.58 15.97
CA LYS A 40 12.21 0.46 16.74
C LYS A 40 11.13 -0.31 17.53
N PRO A 41 10.25 0.32 18.34
CA PRO A 41 9.20 -0.41 19.07
C PRO A 41 8.15 -1.04 18.14
N LYS A 42 7.85 -0.43 16.98
CA LYS A 42 6.90 -0.97 16.00
C LYS A 42 7.49 -2.18 15.25
N GLU A 43 8.78 -2.13 14.92
CA GLU A 43 9.46 -3.27 14.30
C GLU A 43 9.64 -4.41 15.31
N GLU A 44 9.89 -4.10 16.59
CA GLU A 44 9.88 -5.07 17.68
C GLU A 44 8.52 -5.78 17.80
N GLU A 45 7.42 -5.02 17.85
CA GLU A 45 6.08 -5.60 17.87
C GLU A 45 5.81 -6.49 16.65
N ARG A 46 6.29 -6.08 15.47
CA ARG A 46 6.17 -6.90 14.25
C ARG A 46 7.02 -8.16 14.31
N ARG A 47 8.23 -8.10 14.86
CA ARG A 47 9.09 -9.27 15.07
C ARG A 47 8.39 -10.25 16.01
N GLN A 48 7.88 -9.78 17.14
CA GLN A 48 7.13 -10.62 18.09
C GLN A 48 5.92 -11.25 17.41
N LYS A 49 5.14 -10.49 16.64
CA LYS A 49 4.02 -11.04 15.85
C LYS A 49 4.47 -12.09 14.83
N ARG A 50 5.61 -11.91 14.17
CA ARG A 50 6.15 -12.92 13.22
C ARG A 50 6.56 -14.19 13.94
N ILE A 51 7.17 -14.07 15.11
CA ILE A 51 7.55 -15.20 15.97
C ILE A 51 6.29 -15.97 16.39
N THR A 52 5.30 -15.28 16.97
CA THR A 52 4.03 -15.92 17.39
C THR A 52 3.29 -16.56 16.23
N ASN A 53 3.18 -15.87 15.09
CA ASN A 53 2.50 -16.44 13.92
C ASN A 53 3.23 -17.68 13.36
N THR A 54 4.57 -17.72 13.48
CA THR A 54 5.35 -18.89 13.05
C THR A 54 5.14 -20.06 14.02
N GLU A 55 5.08 -19.79 15.33
CA GLU A 55 4.73 -20.79 16.35
C GLU A 55 3.33 -21.35 16.14
N ASP A 56 2.35 -20.49 15.91
CA ASP A 56 0.96 -20.90 15.63
C ASP A 56 0.89 -21.77 14.38
N ALA A 57 1.63 -21.43 13.32
CA ALA A 57 1.72 -22.23 12.11
C ALA A 57 2.38 -23.60 12.34
N LEU A 58 3.41 -23.67 13.18
CA LEU A 58 4.05 -24.94 13.57
C LEU A 58 3.11 -25.79 14.45
N LEU A 59 2.39 -25.18 15.40
CA LEU A 59 1.37 -25.84 16.21
C LEU A 59 0.24 -26.41 15.34
N GLU A 60 -0.25 -25.60 14.39
CA GLU A 60 -1.30 -26.03 13.47
C GLU A 60 -0.83 -27.16 12.55
N LEU A 61 0.43 -27.12 12.09
CA LEU A 61 1.03 -28.19 11.32
C LEU A 61 1.14 -29.47 12.16
N ASN A 62 1.56 -29.35 13.43
CA ASN A 62 1.66 -30.47 14.36
C ASN A 62 0.30 -31.19 14.55
N GLY A 63 -0.80 -30.43 14.72
CA GLY A 63 -2.15 -30.99 14.83
C GLY A 63 -2.69 -31.66 13.54
N LYS A 64 -2.05 -31.38 12.40
CA LYS A 64 -2.36 -31.96 11.09
C LYS A 64 -1.43 -33.12 10.70
N LEU A 65 -0.40 -33.43 11.49
CA LEU A 65 0.48 -34.57 11.24
C LEU A 65 -0.27 -35.90 11.23
N ASN A 66 0.24 -36.85 10.46
CA ASN A 66 -0.33 -38.19 10.28
C ASN A 66 -1.75 -38.20 9.67
N LYS A 67 -2.20 -37.08 9.10
CA LYS A 67 -3.48 -36.98 8.39
C LYS A 67 -3.26 -36.73 6.89
N ARG A 68 -4.04 -37.44 6.07
CA ARG A 68 -4.12 -37.27 4.60
C ARG A 68 -2.75 -37.31 3.91
N ASN A 69 -2.23 -36.17 3.46
CA ASN A 69 -1.02 -36.06 2.67
C ASN A 69 0.24 -35.83 3.53
N LEU A 70 0.10 -35.70 4.86
CA LEU A 70 1.19 -35.47 5.82
C LEU A 70 1.55 -36.77 6.55
N ILE A 71 1.72 -37.85 5.79
CA ILE A 71 2.07 -39.20 6.27
C ILE A 71 3.53 -39.53 5.97
N THR A 72 4.15 -38.86 5.01
CA THR A 72 5.55 -39.07 4.65
C THR A 72 6.42 -37.95 5.20
N LYS A 73 7.66 -38.29 5.58
CA LYS A 73 8.66 -37.33 6.05
C LYS A 73 8.89 -36.21 5.04
N GLU A 74 9.01 -36.55 3.75
CA GLU A 74 9.19 -35.58 2.67
C GLU A 74 8.03 -34.58 2.51
N ALA A 75 6.79 -35.00 2.76
CA ALA A 75 5.64 -34.11 2.70
C ALA A 75 5.59 -33.17 3.91
N CYS A 76 6.02 -33.67 5.07
CA CYS A 76 6.19 -32.86 6.29
C CYS A 76 7.30 -31.82 6.09
N ASP A 77 8.47 -32.22 5.60
CA ASP A 77 9.60 -31.32 5.36
C ASP A 77 9.23 -30.22 4.36
N LYS A 78 8.52 -30.56 3.27
CA LYS A 78 7.99 -29.56 2.32
C LYS A 78 6.97 -28.61 2.96
N ALA A 79 6.15 -29.09 3.90
CA ALA A 79 5.19 -28.26 4.60
C ALA A 79 5.91 -27.28 5.54
N VAL A 80 6.94 -27.74 6.24
CA VAL A 80 7.83 -26.92 7.07
C VAL A 80 8.55 -25.87 6.23
N ASP A 81 9.14 -26.24 5.09
CA ASP A 81 9.80 -25.30 4.18
C ASP A 81 8.85 -24.23 3.62
N ASN A 82 7.58 -24.58 3.41
CA ASN A 82 6.56 -23.62 2.99
C ASN A 82 6.22 -22.61 4.08
N ILE A 83 6.25 -22.98 5.36
CA ILE A 83 6.05 -22.04 6.48
C ILE A 83 7.17 -21.00 6.50
N PHE A 84 8.40 -21.41 6.22
CA PHE A 84 9.57 -20.51 6.23
C PHE A 84 9.80 -19.75 4.91
N LYS A 85 8.98 -19.98 3.89
CA LYS A 85 9.17 -19.40 2.56
C LYS A 85 9.07 -17.87 2.60
N GLY A 86 10.17 -17.20 2.23
CA GLY A 86 10.27 -15.73 2.27
C GLY A 86 10.63 -15.16 3.64
N GLN A 87 10.94 -16.00 4.64
CA GLN A 87 11.32 -15.60 5.99
C GLN A 87 12.60 -16.31 6.45
N PRO A 88 13.78 -15.99 5.86
CA PRO A 88 15.04 -16.67 6.18
C PRO A 88 15.47 -16.49 7.64
N GLU A 89 15.14 -15.35 8.25
CA GLU A 89 15.41 -15.06 9.67
C GLU A 89 14.69 -16.04 10.60
N MET A 90 13.43 -16.37 10.31
CA MET A 90 12.62 -17.29 11.13
C MET A 90 13.12 -18.73 10.99
N ARG A 91 13.68 -19.10 9.84
CA ARG A 91 14.31 -20.42 9.65
C ARG A 91 15.57 -20.62 10.49
N ARG A 92 16.29 -19.53 10.80
CA ARG A 92 17.45 -19.54 11.72
C ARG A 92 17.00 -19.60 13.18
N LEU A 93 15.87 -18.97 13.51
CA LEU A 93 15.33 -18.93 14.87
C LEU A 93 14.72 -20.26 15.31
N PHE A 94 14.02 -20.97 14.41
CA PHE A 94 13.34 -22.22 14.74
C PHE A 94 14.11 -23.44 14.22
N ASN A 95 14.56 -24.28 15.14
CA ASN A 95 15.09 -25.60 14.83
C ASN A 95 13.95 -26.60 14.88
N VAL A 96 13.51 -27.06 13.71
CA VAL A 96 12.41 -28.03 13.57
C VAL A 96 12.99 -29.41 13.25
N THR A 97 12.67 -30.39 14.08
CA THR A 97 13.05 -31.79 13.92
C THR A 97 11.81 -32.65 13.72
N VAL A 98 11.84 -33.51 12.71
CA VAL A 98 10.75 -34.43 12.37
C VAL A 98 11.26 -35.86 12.52
N GLU A 99 10.75 -36.57 13.52
CA GLU A 99 11.15 -37.93 13.88
C GLU A 99 9.96 -38.90 13.79
N LEU A 100 10.28 -40.19 13.69
CA LEU A 100 9.30 -41.27 13.73
C LEU A 100 9.29 -41.84 15.15
N ASN A 101 8.12 -41.84 15.80
CA ASN A 101 7.96 -42.50 17.09
C ASN A 101 7.93 -44.03 16.95
N GLN A 102 8.03 -44.72 18.08
CA GLN A 102 7.95 -46.19 18.22
C GLN A 102 6.70 -46.83 17.58
N HIS A 103 5.66 -46.02 17.29
CA HIS A 103 4.42 -46.44 16.63
C HIS A 103 4.34 -46.04 15.14
N ASN A 104 5.47 -45.75 14.47
CA ASN A 104 5.53 -45.26 13.08
C ASN A 104 4.74 -43.97 12.81
N ALA A 105 4.39 -43.21 13.85
CA ALA A 105 3.77 -41.90 13.73
C ALA A 105 4.85 -40.81 13.63
N LEU A 106 4.68 -39.87 12.70
CA LEU A 106 5.54 -38.69 12.63
C LEU A 106 5.24 -37.77 13.81
N VAL A 107 6.29 -37.38 14.52
CA VAL A 107 6.24 -36.36 15.57
C VAL A 107 7.21 -35.25 15.19
N MET A 108 6.72 -34.02 15.25
CA MET A 108 7.50 -32.82 15.03
C MET A 108 7.75 -32.16 16.38
N SER A 109 9.01 -31.87 16.67
CA SER A 109 9.43 -31.03 17.77
C SER A 109 10.14 -29.80 17.21
N TRP A 110 9.99 -28.66 17.89
CA TRP A 110 10.73 -27.45 17.56
C TRP A 110 11.29 -26.79 18.81
N SER A 111 12.48 -26.23 18.68
CA SER A 111 13.10 -25.38 19.69
C SER A 111 13.45 -24.02 19.11
N LYS A 112 13.49 -23.01 19.98
CA LYS A 112 13.90 -21.65 19.62
C LYS A 112 15.38 -21.50 19.94
N ASP A 113 16.14 -21.00 18.97
CA ASP A 113 17.52 -20.57 19.20
C ASP A 113 17.52 -19.12 19.70
N GLU A 114 17.51 -18.96 21.03
CA GLU A 114 17.46 -17.64 21.67
C GLU A 114 18.67 -16.76 21.34
N ALA A 115 19.79 -17.34 20.88
CA ALA A 115 20.97 -16.58 20.47
C ALA A 115 20.74 -15.74 19.20
N VAL A 116 19.75 -16.10 18.39
CA VAL A 116 19.39 -15.38 17.16
C VAL A 116 18.56 -14.12 17.45
N ILE A 117 17.84 -14.07 18.58
CA ILE A 117 16.97 -12.95 18.93
C ILE A 117 17.78 -11.65 19.11
N PRO A 118 18.89 -11.61 19.86
CA PRO A 118 19.74 -10.43 19.96
C PRO A 118 20.36 -9.99 18.63
N GLU A 119 20.63 -10.91 17.69
CA GLU A 119 21.11 -10.56 16.35
C GLU A 119 20.04 -9.83 15.55
N LEU A 120 18.80 -10.32 15.60
CA LEU A 120 17.66 -9.68 14.94
C LEU A 120 17.34 -8.32 15.57
N GLU A 121 17.46 -8.20 16.89
CA GLU A 121 17.26 -6.93 17.61
C GLU A 121 18.23 -5.83 17.19
N LYS A 122 19.48 -6.19 16.85
CA LYS A 122 20.46 -5.23 16.33
C LYS A 122 20.04 -4.66 14.98
N THR A 123 19.25 -5.40 14.20
CA THR A 123 18.76 -4.95 12.90
C THR A 123 17.46 -4.15 12.98
N ASP A 124 16.78 -4.17 14.13
CA ASP A 124 15.54 -3.42 14.30
C ASP A 124 15.76 -1.92 14.16
N GLY A 125 14.90 -1.29 13.36
CA GLY A 125 14.96 0.15 13.13
C GLY A 125 16.11 0.59 12.22
N ILE A 126 16.98 -0.33 11.77
CA ILE A 126 17.97 -0.03 10.74
C ILE A 126 17.25 0.22 9.42
N PHE A 127 17.39 1.44 8.92
CA PHE A 127 16.91 1.83 7.61
C PHE A 127 18.10 2.16 6.71
N VAL A 128 18.15 1.54 5.54
CA VAL A 128 19.25 1.69 4.59
C VAL A 128 18.77 2.48 3.38
N LEU A 129 19.43 3.62 3.13
CA LEU A 129 19.19 4.46 1.96
C LEU A 129 20.40 4.47 1.04
N LEU A 130 20.15 4.25 -0.25
CA LEU A 130 21.13 4.40 -1.31
C LEU A 130 20.89 5.74 -2.01
N THR A 131 21.94 6.58 -2.06
CA THR A 131 21.86 7.91 -2.67
C THR A 131 23.11 8.22 -3.50
N ASN A 132 22.94 9.10 -4.49
CA ASN A 132 24.01 9.62 -5.34
C ASN A 132 24.60 10.94 -4.82
N HIS A 133 24.10 11.45 -3.68
CA HIS A 133 24.60 12.69 -3.08
C HIS A 133 25.91 12.45 -2.30
N ASP A 134 26.70 13.50 -2.10
CA ASP A 134 27.96 13.48 -1.33
C ASP A 134 27.70 13.38 0.18
N LYS A 135 28.54 12.62 0.90
CA LYS A 135 28.31 12.26 2.32
C LYS A 135 28.42 13.45 3.25
N GLU A 136 29.31 14.36 2.89
CA GLU A 136 29.66 15.54 3.66
C GLU A 136 28.62 16.66 3.50
N LYS A 137 27.76 16.58 2.48
CA LYS A 137 26.78 17.62 2.14
C LYS A 137 25.33 17.22 2.43
N VAL A 138 25.09 16.04 2.99
CA VAL A 138 23.74 15.53 3.21
C VAL A 138 23.52 15.15 4.66
N ASP A 139 22.54 15.80 5.27
CA ASP A 139 21.98 15.36 6.53
C ASP A 139 21.13 14.10 6.35
N ALA A 140 21.38 13.10 7.20
CA ALA A 140 20.67 11.82 7.17
C ALA A 140 19.17 11.97 7.45
N ASN A 141 18.78 12.91 8.34
CA ASN A 141 17.39 13.17 8.66
C ASN A 141 16.65 13.82 7.49
N GLU A 142 17.28 14.78 6.82
CA GLU A 142 16.73 15.40 5.62
C GLU A 142 16.54 14.37 4.50
N LEU A 143 17.53 13.51 4.25
CA LEU A 143 17.45 12.47 3.22
C LEU A 143 16.32 11.47 3.52
N LEU A 144 16.18 11.05 4.77
CA LEU A 144 15.10 10.16 5.22
C LEU A 144 13.72 10.82 5.04
N THR A 145 13.62 12.10 5.35
CA THR A 145 12.39 12.88 5.18
C THR A 145 12.00 12.99 3.71
N ARG A 146 12.96 13.31 2.83
CA ARG A 146 12.76 13.37 1.37
C ARG A 146 12.39 12.00 0.79
N TYR A 147 13.00 10.92 1.28
CA TYR A 147 12.62 9.58 0.87
C TYR A 147 11.19 9.24 1.31
N ARG A 148 10.80 9.59 2.54
CA ARG A 148 9.44 9.37 3.04
C ARG A 148 8.40 10.14 2.23
N SER A 149 8.68 11.39 1.82
CA SER A 149 7.76 12.14 0.98
C SER A 149 7.54 11.53 -0.40
N LYS A 150 8.46 10.67 -0.89
CA LYS A 150 8.21 9.89 -2.12
C LYS A 150 7.03 8.93 -1.95
N ASN A 151 6.87 8.35 -0.77
CA ASN A 151 5.76 7.43 -0.48
C ASN A 151 4.41 8.14 -0.55
N ASP A 152 4.37 9.44 -0.25
CA ASP A 152 3.14 10.23 -0.37
C ASP A 152 2.67 10.31 -1.83
N ILE A 153 3.61 10.42 -2.78
CA ILE A 153 3.32 10.37 -4.23
C ILE A 153 2.69 9.02 -4.60
N GLU A 154 3.24 7.90 -4.12
CA GLU A 154 2.69 6.57 -4.38
C GLU A 154 1.28 6.39 -3.80
N ILE A 155 1.03 6.93 -2.60
CA ILE A 155 -0.30 6.94 -1.98
C ILE A 155 -1.27 7.78 -2.81
N SER A 156 -0.87 8.97 -3.27
CA SER A 156 -1.68 9.82 -4.15
C SER A 156 -2.02 9.12 -5.47
N PHE A 157 -1.08 8.42 -6.10
CA PHE A 157 -1.33 7.63 -7.30
C PHE A 157 -2.21 6.40 -7.04
N ARG A 158 -2.09 5.75 -5.87
CA ARG A 158 -3.01 4.68 -5.48
C ARG A 158 -4.42 5.22 -5.28
N SER A 159 -4.55 6.39 -4.67
CA SER A 159 -5.82 7.10 -4.52
C SER A 159 -6.44 7.46 -5.87
N LEU A 160 -5.64 7.86 -6.86
CA LEU A 160 -6.10 8.12 -8.24
C LEU A 160 -6.83 6.92 -8.83
N LYS A 161 -6.28 5.73 -8.60
CA LYS A 161 -6.80 4.49 -9.16
C LYS A 161 -8.08 4.03 -8.48
N GLY A 162 -8.29 4.42 -7.22
CA GLY A 162 -9.47 4.08 -6.43
C GLY A 162 -10.54 5.18 -6.46
N SER A 163 -10.31 6.28 -5.74
CA SER A 163 -11.29 7.33 -5.48
C SER A 163 -11.64 8.19 -6.70
N LEU A 164 -10.73 8.25 -7.68
CA LEU A 164 -10.96 8.94 -8.94
C LEU A 164 -11.38 7.97 -10.07
N ASP A 165 -11.67 6.71 -9.74
CA ASP A 165 -12.37 5.71 -10.54
C ASP A 165 -11.87 5.53 -11.99
N LEU A 166 -10.56 5.38 -12.16
CA LEU A 166 -9.95 5.03 -13.45
C LEU A 166 -10.44 3.67 -14.01
N GLN A 167 -11.10 2.84 -13.19
CA GLN A 167 -11.49 1.48 -13.55
C GLN A 167 -12.85 1.39 -14.23
N GLN A 168 -13.76 2.35 -14.03
CA GLN A 168 -15.16 2.22 -14.47
C GLN A 168 -15.53 2.86 -15.80
N ILE A 169 -14.59 3.37 -16.61
CA ILE A 169 -14.96 3.94 -17.91
C ILE A 169 -14.53 3.05 -19.07
N PHE A 170 -15.52 2.39 -19.67
CA PHE A 170 -15.40 1.67 -20.94
C PHE A 170 -15.28 2.64 -22.13
N LEU A 171 -14.20 3.43 -22.17
CA LEU A 171 -13.91 4.33 -23.29
C LEU A 171 -13.39 3.50 -24.48
N ARG A 172 -14.11 3.53 -25.61
CA ARG A 172 -13.75 2.78 -26.82
C ARG A 172 -12.62 3.39 -27.66
N SER A 173 -12.18 4.62 -27.34
CA SER A 173 -11.19 5.37 -28.12
C SER A 173 -9.97 5.76 -27.28
N PRO A 174 -8.73 5.50 -27.75
CA PRO A 174 -7.50 5.88 -27.05
C PRO A 174 -7.42 7.37 -26.69
N LYS A 175 -7.82 8.27 -27.60
CA LYS A 175 -7.80 9.72 -27.34
C LYS A 175 -8.67 10.14 -26.14
N ARG A 176 -9.80 9.45 -25.94
CA ARG A 176 -10.68 9.72 -24.80
C ARG A 176 -10.08 9.19 -23.50
N VAL A 177 -9.33 8.08 -23.56
CA VAL A 177 -8.57 7.57 -22.40
C VAL A 177 -7.50 8.56 -21.99
N ASP A 178 -6.76 9.12 -22.94
CA ASP A 178 -5.70 10.11 -22.66
C ASP A 178 -6.26 11.38 -22.02
N ALA A 179 -7.31 11.96 -22.61
CA ALA A 179 -7.99 13.14 -22.06
C ALA A 179 -8.55 12.89 -20.66
N TYR A 180 -9.13 11.71 -20.44
CA TYR A 180 -9.66 11.31 -19.13
C TYR A 180 -8.55 11.16 -18.09
N CYS A 181 -7.46 10.46 -18.41
CA CYS A 181 -6.29 10.34 -17.55
C CYS A 181 -5.72 11.73 -17.19
N PHE A 182 -5.62 12.63 -18.18
CA PHE A 182 -5.17 13.99 -17.96
C PHE A 182 -6.05 14.76 -16.96
N LEU A 183 -7.37 14.75 -17.16
CA LEU A 183 -8.31 15.39 -16.24
C LEU A 183 -8.21 14.83 -14.81
N LYS A 184 -7.97 13.52 -14.66
CA LYS A 184 -7.80 12.91 -13.34
C LYS A 184 -6.49 13.30 -12.67
N VAL A 185 -5.39 13.38 -13.42
CA VAL A 185 -4.11 13.90 -12.89
C VAL A 185 -4.27 15.36 -12.46
N LEU A 186 -4.98 16.17 -13.25
CA LEU A 186 -5.27 17.56 -12.90
C LEU A 186 -6.13 17.66 -11.63
N ALA A 187 -7.20 16.87 -11.52
CA ALA A 187 -8.04 16.81 -10.33
C ALA A 187 -7.25 16.40 -9.08
N MET A 188 -6.34 15.41 -9.20
CA MET A 188 -5.46 15.03 -8.11
C MET A 188 -4.54 16.19 -7.70
N LEU A 189 -3.96 16.91 -8.66
CA LEU A 189 -3.08 18.04 -8.37
C LEU A 189 -3.83 19.13 -7.59
N VAL A 190 -5.06 19.44 -8.00
CA VAL A 190 -5.93 20.40 -7.29
C VAL A 190 -6.26 19.92 -5.87
N LEU A 191 -6.64 18.65 -5.69
CA LEU A 191 -6.95 18.09 -4.37
C LEU A 191 -5.74 18.07 -3.44
N ASN A 192 -4.57 17.68 -3.95
CA ASN A 192 -3.32 17.68 -3.17
C ASN A 192 -2.92 19.10 -2.77
N LEU A 193 -3.05 20.06 -3.69
CA LEU A 193 -2.76 21.48 -3.41
C LEU A 193 -3.71 22.02 -2.32
N ALA A 194 -5.01 21.76 -2.44
CA ALA A 194 -6.00 22.16 -1.45
C ALA A 194 -5.72 21.55 -0.07
N ALA A 195 -5.42 20.24 -0.01
CA ALA A 195 -5.06 19.57 1.24
C ALA A 195 -3.78 20.15 1.87
N TRP A 196 -2.77 20.46 1.06
CA TRP A 196 -1.53 21.09 1.51
C TRP A 196 -1.78 22.50 2.08
N LEU A 197 -2.62 23.31 1.43
CA LEU A 197 -3.00 24.64 1.91
C LEU A 197 -3.76 24.58 3.24
N LEU A 198 -4.69 23.63 3.37
CA LEU A 198 -5.42 23.42 4.63
C LEU A 198 -4.46 23.02 5.76
N ALA A 199 -3.51 22.12 5.48
CA ALA A 199 -2.50 21.70 6.44
C ALA A 199 -1.62 22.87 6.92
N LYS A 200 -1.26 23.80 6.02
CA LYS A 200 -0.52 25.02 6.35
C LYS A 200 -1.31 25.96 7.26
N ASN A 201 -2.64 25.97 7.15
CA ASN A 201 -3.54 26.79 7.95
C ASN A 201 -4.11 26.06 9.18
N GLY A 202 -3.44 24.99 9.63
CA GLY A 202 -3.78 24.29 10.88
C GLY A 202 -4.84 23.20 10.76
N LYS A 203 -5.45 22.99 9.59
CA LYS A 203 -6.42 21.91 9.36
C LYS A 203 -5.79 20.79 8.52
N LYS A 204 -5.13 19.84 9.19
CA LYS A 204 -4.54 18.68 8.49
C LYS A 204 -5.63 17.70 8.05
N MET A 205 -5.71 17.46 6.75
CA MET A 205 -6.62 16.50 6.15
C MET A 205 -5.98 15.78 4.98
N SER A 206 -6.29 14.50 4.78
CA SER A 206 -5.83 13.76 3.61
C SER A 206 -6.63 14.17 2.36
N PRO A 207 -6.03 14.13 1.16
CA PRO A 207 -6.72 14.42 -0.09
C PRO A 207 -7.99 13.56 -0.30
N GLN A 208 -7.99 12.32 0.19
CA GLN A 208 -9.14 11.42 0.15
C GLN A 208 -10.31 11.90 1.02
N LYS A 209 -9.99 12.34 2.25
CA LYS A 209 -11.01 12.86 3.15
C LYS A 209 -11.55 14.19 2.64
N LEU A 210 -10.69 15.02 2.05
CA LEU A 210 -11.10 16.24 1.35
C LEU A 210 -12.04 15.94 0.18
N GLN A 211 -11.68 14.98 -0.67
CA GLN A 211 -12.54 14.58 -1.79
C GLN A 211 -13.91 14.12 -1.28
N LYS A 212 -13.96 13.24 -0.27
CA LYS A 212 -15.23 12.76 0.30
C LYS A 212 -16.08 13.89 0.88
N GLU A 213 -15.44 14.83 1.58
CA GLU A 213 -16.14 16.00 2.15
C GLU A 213 -16.67 16.94 1.05
N LEU A 214 -15.98 17.03 -0.09
CA LEU A 214 -16.42 17.80 -1.26
C LEU A 214 -17.42 17.05 -2.14
N ASP A 215 -17.42 15.71 -2.16
CA ASP A 215 -18.37 14.91 -2.95
C ASP A 215 -19.81 15.09 -2.43
N ASP A 216 -19.97 15.35 -1.13
CA ASP A 216 -21.28 15.60 -0.50
C ASP A 216 -21.84 17.01 -0.79
N LEU A 217 -21.01 17.92 -1.32
CA LEU A 217 -21.42 19.27 -1.69
C LEU A 217 -22.25 19.23 -2.96
N THR A 218 -23.48 19.75 -2.90
CA THR A 218 -24.30 19.97 -4.10
C THR A 218 -24.56 21.46 -4.26
N ILE A 219 -24.25 22.01 -5.43
CA ILE A 219 -24.58 23.39 -5.81
C ILE A 219 -25.58 23.33 -6.96
N SER A 220 -26.73 23.97 -6.78
CA SER A 220 -27.79 24.04 -7.78
C SER A 220 -28.01 25.48 -8.24
N GLU A 221 -28.09 25.67 -9.57
CA GLU A 221 -28.49 26.95 -10.17
C GLU A 221 -30.01 26.99 -10.30
N GLN A 222 -30.65 27.93 -9.62
CA GLN A 222 -32.06 28.27 -9.78
C GLN A 222 -32.17 29.48 -10.71
N ARG A 223 -33.00 29.36 -11.75
CA ARG A 223 -33.28 30.44 -12.69
C ARG A 223 -34.76 30.79 -12.61
N LEU A 224 -35.08 32.03 -12.23
CA LEU A 224 -36.45 32.55 -12.32
C LEU A 224 -36.68 33.16 -13.71
N GLN A 225 -37.56 32.54 -14.49
CA GLN A 225 -38.07 33.11 -15.74
C GLN A 225 -39.43 33.80 -15.50
N PRO A 226 -39.75 34.90 -16.24
CA PRO A 226 -38.99 35.53 -17.33
C PRO A 226 -37.95 36.57 -16.88
N ILE A 227 -37.83 36.84 -15.57
CA ILE A 227 -37.03 37.93 -14.98
C ILE A 227 -35.52 37.71 -15.17
N GLY A 228 -35.07 36.49 -15.44
CA GLY A 228 -33.67 36.16 -15.74
C GLY A 228 -32.76 36.12 -14.52
N VAL A 229 -33.33 36.23 -13.31
CA VAL A 229 -32.58 36.16 -12.05
C VAL A 229 -32.00 34.76 -11.89
N ARG A 230 -30.68 34.71 -11.69
CA ARG A 230 -29.94 33.49 -11.35
C ARG A 230 -29.72 33.49 -9.84
N HIS A 231 -29.82 32.33 -9.21
CA HIS A 231 -29.54 32.15 -7.80
C HIS A 231 -28.88 30.79 -7.58
N TRP A 232 -27.77 30.77 -6.84
CA TRP A 232 -27.06 29.55 -6.53
C TRP A 232 -27.40 29.10 -5.11
N VAL A 233 -27.95 27.90 -4.97
CA VAL A 233 -28.26 27.29 -3.68
C VAL A 233 -27.36 26.09 -3.47
N GLY A 234 -26.57 26.11 -2.40
CA GLY A 234 -25.74 24.99 -1.99
C GLY A 234 -26.37 24.21 -0.84
N THR A 235 -26.32 22.89 -0.89
CA THR A 235 -26.63 22.00 0.22
C THR A 235 -25.35 21.32 0.71
N ASN A 236 -25.25 21.07 2.02
CA ASN A 236 -24.07 20.46 2.66
C ASN A 236 -22.76 21.17 2.31
N ILE A 237 -22.66 22.49 2.57
CA ILE A 237 -21.42 23.24 2.35
C ILE A 237 -20.51 23.03 3.56
N PRO A 238 -19.43 22.22 3.46
CA PRO A 238 -18.47 22.10 4.55
C PRO A 238 -17.71 23.40 4.79
N ASN A 239 -17.44 23.73 6.06
CA ASN A 239 -16.60 24.87 6.48
C ASN A 239 -15.21 24.88 5.83
N THR A 240 -14.77 23.74 5.28
CA THR A 240 -13.51 23.63 4.53
C THR A 240 -13.54 24.47 3.25
N ILE A 241 -14.70 24.63 2.60
CA ILE A 241 -14.86 25.45 1.39
C ILE A 241 -14.63 26.91 1.72
N ASP A 242 -15.16 27.43 2.82
CA ASP A 242 -14.95 28.83 3.22
C ASP A 242 -13.47 29.16 3.40
N VAL A 243 -12.72 28.22 3.99
CA VAL A 243 -11.28 28.34 4.16
C VAL A 243 -10.58 28.33 2.80
N LEU A 244 -10.94 27.40 1.90
CA LEU A 244 -10.34 27.32 0.57
C LEU A 244 -10.66 28.54 -0.30
N VAL A 245 -11.92 28.98 -0.34
CA VAL A 245 -12.39 30.16 -1.08
C VAL A 245 -11.62 31.41 -0.62
N LYS A 246 -11.49 31.61 0.69
CA LYS A 246 -10.67 32.70 1.25
C LYS A 246 -9.20 32.57 0.88
N LEU A 247 -8.63 31.37 0.95
CA LEU A 247 -7.20 31.15 0.65
C LEU A 247 -6.85 31.33 -0.82
N PHE A 248 -7.76 30.97 -1.72
CA PHE A 248 -7.58 31.13 -3.15
C PHE A 248 -8.06 32.49 -3.69
N ASN A 249 -8.55 33.38 -2.82
CA ASN A 249 -9.23 34.62 -3.22
C ASN A 249 -10.30 34.39 -4.30
N LEU A 250 -11.05 33.29 -4.17
CA LEU A 250 -12.13 32.96 -5.08
C LEU A 250 -13.42 33.64 -4.61
N PRO A 251 -14.32 34.03 -5.52
CA PRO A 251 -15.67 34.42 -5.14
C PRO A 251 -16.35 33.23 -4.45
N HIS A 252 -17.08 33.51 -3.37
CA HIS A 252 -17.82 32.45 -2.70
C HIS A 252 -18.85 31.86 -3.68
N PRO A 253 -19.00 30.54 -3.77
CA PRO A 253 -19.86 29.89 -4.77
C PRO A 253 -21.33 30.33 -4.70
N LEU A 254 -21.79 30.80 -3.54
CA LEU A 254 -23.15 31.37 -3.36
C LEU A 254 -23.26 32.87 -3.65
N GLU A 255 -22.13 33.57 -3.81
CA GLU A 255 -22.07 35.03 -3.98
C GLU A 255 -21.88 35.47 -5.44
N PHE A 256 -21.89 34.54 -6.40
CA PHE A 256 -21.77 34.81 -7.86
C PHE A 256 -22.87 35.72 -8.45
N ASN A 257 -23.75 36.28 -7.62
CA ASN A 257 -24.91 37.07 -7.97
C ASN A 257 -24.72 38.59 -7.93
N ARG A 258 -23.50 39.13 -7.77
CA ARG A 258 -23.31 40.58 -7.54
C ARG A 258 -22.93 41.44 -8.74
N ASP A 259 -22.74 40.86 -9.93
CA ASP A 259 -22.41 41.65 -11.12
C ASP A 259 -23.53 41.63 -12.16
N HIS A 260 -24.55 42.47 -11.91
CA HIS A 260 -25.41 43.07 -12.94
C HIS A 260 -25.80 44.49 -12.51
#